data_AF-A0A959CJ48-F1
#
_entry.id   AF-A0A959CJ48-F1
#
_cell.length_a   1.000
_cell.length_b   1.000
_cell.length_c   1.000
_cell.angle_alpha   90.00
_cell.angle_beta   90.00
_cell.angle_gamma   90.00
#
_symmetry.space_group_name_H-M   'P 1'
#
loop_
_entity.id
_entity.type
_entity.pdbx_description
1 polymer ?
#
loop_
_entity_poly.entity_id
_entity_poly.type
_entity_poly.pdbx_seq_one_letter_code
_entity_poly.pdbx_strand_id
1 'polypeptide(L)' 'KRYTGISSAEISLTGRNLFLWTPFEGNDPDTNLQGVSVARGIDYFNNPGTKSYVATLSVTF' A
#
# COMPACT_ATOMS: atom_id res chain seq x y z
N LYS A 1 -26.69 8.14 -30.99
CA LYS A 1 -26.49 9.19 -29.96
C LYS A 1 -25.84 8.50 -28.75
N ARG A 2 -24.63 8.88 -28.32
CA ARG A 2 -24.02 8.34 -27.08
C ARG A 2 -24.71 9.04 -25.90
N TYR A 3 -25.36 8.29 -25.02
CA TYR A 3 -26.27 8.86 -24.00
C TYR A 3 -25.56 9.44 -22.77
N THR A 4 -24.32 9.01 -22.49
CA THR A 4 -23.62 9.32 -21.24
C THR A 4 -22.41 10.25 -21.39
N GLY A 5 -21.98 10.55 -22.63
CA GLY A 5 -20.75 11.32 -22.87
C GLY A 5 -19.47 10.66 -22.34
N ILE A 6 -19.53 9.37 -21.97
CA ILE A 6 -18.41 8.59 -21.44
C ILE A 6 -17.79 7.78 -22.57
N SER A 7 -16.47 7.91 -22.72
CA SER A 7 -15.66 7.13 -23.64
C SER A 7 -15.19 5.79 -23.06
N SER A 8 -14.83 5.73 -21.78
CA SER A 8 -14.53 4.48 -21.07
C SER A 8 -14.74 4.60 -19.56
N ALA A 9 -14.96 3.47 -18.90
CA ALA A 9 -14.96 3.36 -17.44
C ALA A 9 -14.24 2.08 -17.02
N GLU A 10 -13.39 2.17 -16.00
CA GLU A 10 -12.66 1.05 -15.41
C GLU A 10 -12.84 1.05 -13.90
N ILE A 11 -13.08 -0.12 -13.33
CA ILE A 11 -13.15 -0.34 -11.88
C ILE A 11 -12.03 -1.31 -11.51
N SER A 12 -11.23 -0.93 -10.51
CA SER A 12 -10.12 -1.74 -10.02
C SER A 12 -10.22 -1.91 -8.51
N LEU A 13 -9.85 -3.09 -8.00
CA LEU A 13 -9.69 -3.35 -6.58
C LEU A 13 -8.26 -3.83 -6.33
N THR A 14 -7.55 -3.15 -5.44
CA THR A 14 -6.13 -3.36 -5.15
C THR A 14 -5.93 -3.60 -3.66
N GLY A 15 -5.06 -4.54 -3.30
CA GLY A 15 -4.61 -4.75 -1.93
C GLY A 15 -3.12 -4.50 -1.79
N ARG A 16 -2.69 -3.96 -0.65
CA ARG A 16 -1.27 -3.74 -0.30
C ARG A 16 -1.00 -4.22 1.13
N ASN A 17 0.16 -4.88 1.31
CA ASN A 17 0.61 -5.45 2.58
C ASN A 17 -0.42 -6.38 3.25
N LEU A 18 -0.96 -7.33 2.47
CA LEU A 18 -2.07 -8.18 2.91
C LEU A 18 -1.66 -9.25 3.91
N PHE A 19 -0.39 -9.65 3.92
CA PHE A 19 0.12 -10.71 4.77
C PHE A 19 1.60 -10.50 5.04
N LEU A 20 2.00 -10.68 6.30
CA LEU A 20 3.38 -10.61 6.77
C LEU A 20 3.71 -11.97 7.39
N TRP A 21 4.77 -12.62 6.90
CA TRP A 21 5.26 -13.87 7.44
C TRP A 21 6.74 -13.72 7.77
N THR A 22 7.03 -13.72 9.06
CA THR A 22 8.38 -13.52 9.56
C THR A 22 8.55 -14.22 10.92
N PRO A 23 9.74 -14.76 11.22
CA PRO A 23 10.09 -15.19 12.57
C PRO A 23 10.52 -14.03 13.47
N PHE A 24 10.64 -12.81 12.93
CA PHE A 24 11.03 -11.62 13.68
C PHE A 24 9.92 -11.19 14.63
N GLU A 25 10.26 -11.02 15.91
CA GLU A 25 9.38 -10.50 16.95
C GLU A 25 9.57 -8.99 17.06
N GLY A 26 8.53 -8.22 16.73
CA GLY A 26 8.61 -6.77 16.70
C GLY A 26 7.75 -6.18 15.59
N ASN A 27 8.12 -4.99 15.12
CA ASN A 27 7.45 -4.38 13.99
C ASN A 27 7.80 -5.08 12.66
N ASP A 28 7.04 -4.79 11.60
CA ASP A 28 7.32 -5.30 10.25
C ASP A 28 8.79 -4.99 9.84
N PRO A 29 9.61 -6.00 9.50
CA PRO A 29 11.03 -5.83 9.19
C PRO A 29 11.30 -5.00 7.93
N ASP A 30 10.29 -4.69 7.11
CA ASP A 30 10.41 -3.74 6.00
C ASP A 30 10.42 -2.27 6.47
N THR A 31 10.06 -2.00 7.73
CA THR A 31 10.11 -0.65 8.30
C THR A 31 11.53 -0.27 8.71
N ASN A 32 11.88 1.00 8.53
CA ASN A 32 13.14 1.55 9.03
C ASN A 32 12.94 2.92 9.69
N LEU A 33 13.45 3.06 10.90
CA LEU A 33 13.48 4.32 11.65
C LEU A 33 14.25 5.42 10.91
N GLN A 34 15.39 5.09 10.31
CA GLN A 34 16.36 6.08 9.79
C GLN A 34 16.27 6.29 8.26
N GLY A 35 15.21 5.79 7.61
CA GLY A 35 15.04 5.95 6.15
C GLY A 35 16.11 5.21 5.32
N VAL A 36 16.69 5.87 4.31
CA VAL A 36 17.77 5.27 3.50
C VAL A 36 19.12 5.58 4.15
N SER A 37 19.65 4.63 4.91
CA SER A 37 20.90 4.78 5.67
C SER A 37 21.55 3.41 5.93
N VAL A 38 22.83 3.42 6.32
CA VAL A 38 23.55 2.24 6.82
C VAL A 38 23.10 1.82 8.23
N ALA A 39 22.48 2.73 8.99
CA ALA A 39 21.86 2.43 10.27
C ALA A 39 20.47 1.79 10.04
N ARG A 40 20.46 0.46 9.88
CA ARG A 40 19.28 -0.38 9.63
C ARG A 40 19.10 -1.39 10.77
N GLY A 41 17.89 -1.93 10.92
CA GLY A 41 17.61 -2.99 11.91
C GLY A 41 17.44 -2.49 13.35
N ILE A 42 17.21 -1.18 13.53
CA ILE A 42 16.84 -0.61 14.83
C ILE A 42 15.32 -0.67 14.94
N ASP A 43 14.83 -1.55 15.82
CA ASP A 43 13.40 -1.62 16.16
C ASP A 43 13.13 -0.75 17.39
N TYR A 44 12.95 0.56 17.15
CA TYR A 44 12.72 1.54 18.20
C TYR A 44 11.86 2.70 17.67
N PHE A 45 10.65 2.88 18.21
CA PHE A 45 9.71 3.94 17.83
C PHE A 45 9.41 4.06 16.32
N ASN A 46 9.52 2.97 15.58
CA ASN A 46 9.04 2.87 14.20
C ASN A 46 7.51 2.71 14.18
N ASN A 47 6.86 3.45 13.28
CA ASN A 47 5.43 3.27 13.07
C ASN A 47 5.16 1.93 12.37
N PRO A 48 4.11 1.19 12.77
CA PRO A 48 3.70 -0.01 12.06
C PRO A 48 3.32 0.25 10.62
N GLY A 49 3.62 -0.74 9.76
CA GLY A 49 3.15 -0.76 8.38
C GLY A 49 1.63 -0.84 8.30
N THR A 50 1.05 -0.32 7.22
CA THR A 50 -0.40 -0.36 7.00
C THR A 50 -0.78 -1.49 6.04
N LYS A 51 -1.85 -2.22 6.39
CA LYS A 51 -2.58 -3.10 5.46
C LYS A 51 -3.69 -2.29 4.81
N SER A 52 -3.81 -2.33 3.49
CA SER A 52 -4.78 -1.48 2.79
C SER A 52 -5.49 -2.21 1.66
N TYR A 53 -6.76 -1.86 1.48
CA TYR A 53 -7.59 -2.23 0.34
C TYR A 53 -8.07 -0.94 -0.32
N VAL A 54 -7.93 -0.84 -1.63
CA VAL A 54 -8.21 0.36 -2.41
C VAL A 54 -9.12 -0.01 -3.57
N ALA A 55 -10.26 0.67 -3.68
CA ALA A 55 -11.12 0.59 -4.86
C ALA A 55 -10.97 1.87 -5.68
N THR A 56 -10.79 1.71 -6.99
CA THR A 56 -10.58 2.82 -7.93
C THR A 56 -11.66 2.76 -9.01
N LEU A 57 -12.22 3.92 -9.35
CA LEU A 57 -13.08 4.11 -10.52
C LEU A 57 -12.43 5.17 -11.42
N SER A 58 -12.06 4.78 -12.63
CA SER A 58 -11.49 5.65 -13.65
C SER A 58 -12.51 5.86 -14.76
N VAL A 59 -12.83 7.12 -15.09
CA VAL A 59 -13.80 7.46 -16.14
C VAL A 59 -13.16 8.42 -17.14
N THR A 60 -13.27 8.09 -18.42
CA THR A 60 -12.85 8.93 -19.55
C THR A 60 -14.08 9.41 -20.29
N PHE A 61 -14.14 10.69 -20.63
CA PHE A 61 -15.26 11.33 -21.32
C PHE A 61 -14.95 11.52 -22.81
#